data_AF-A0A1A8Q018-F1
#
_entry.id   AF-A0A1A8Q018-F1
#
_cell.length_a   1.000
_cell.length_b   1.000
_cell.length_c   1.000
_cell.angle_alpha   90.00
_cell.angle_beta   90.00
_cell.angle_gamma   90.00
#
_symmetry.space_group_name_H-M   'P 1'
#
loop_
_entity.id
_entity.type
_entity.pdbx_description
1 polymer ?
#
loop_
_entity_poly.entity_id
_entity_poly.type
_entity_poly.pdbx_seq_one_letter_code
_entity_poly.pdbx_strand_id
1 'polypeptide(L)' 'TALKSHVVEKKKEGKETVCSLMLDEMYIHKQTEFDGNQTHGYVDIGAGEIENVVATQALVIMVVAIESWK' A
#
# COMPACT_ATOMS: atom_id res chain seq x y z
N THR A 1 12.65 3.00 -6.22
CA THR A 1 12.05 1.95 -5.37
C THR A 1 12.71 0.61 -5.69
N ALA A 2 12.83 -0.29 -4.71
CA ALA A 2 13.54 -1.57 -4.88
C ALA A 2 12.98 -2.41 -6.05
N LEU A 3 11.65 -2.47 -6.20
CA LEU A 3 10.99 -3.19 -7.29
C LEU A 3 11.42 -2.69 -8.67
N LYS A 4 11.51 -1.37 -8.87
CA LYS A 4 11.92 -0.79 -10.15
C LYS A 4 13.35 -1.17 -10.52
N SER A 5 14.26 -1.20 -9.54
CA SER A 5 15.65 -1.62 -9.77
C SER A 5 15.72 -3.10 -10.17
N HIS A 6 15.00 -3.97 -9.47
CA HIS A 6 14.95 -5.40 -9.77
C HIS A 6 14.41 -5.71 -11.17
N VAL A 7 13.33 -5.03 -11.58
CA VAL A 7 12.78 -5.15 -12.94
C VAL A 7 13.82 -4.78 -14.00
N VAL A 8 14.58 -3.69 -13.78
CA VAL A 8 15.62 -3.26 -14.71
C VAL A 8 16.76 -4.28 -14.79
N GLU A 9 17.16 -4.89 -13.68
CA GLU A 9 18.20 -5.92 -13.63
C GLU A 9 17.79 -7.20 -14.35
N LYS A 10 16.61 -7.75 -14.03
CA LYS A 10 16.07 -8.94 -14.69
C LYS A 10 15.90 -8.74 -16.20
N LYS A 11 15.50 -7.54 -16.61
CA LYS A 11 15.38 -7.19 -18.02
C LYS A 11 16.71 -7.23 -18.76
N LYS A 12 17.83 -6.88 -18.12
CA LYS A 12 19.18 -7.03 -18.71
C LYS A 12 19.56 -8.50 -18.92
N GLU A 13 19.04 -9.39 -18.09
CA GLU A 13 19.19 -10.84 -18.25
C GLU A 13 18.20 -11.45 -19.27
N GLY A 14 17.36 -10.63 -19.92
CA GLY A 14 16.32 -11.10 -20.84
C GLY A 14 15.13 -11.77 -20.13
N LYS A 15 14.95 -11.51 -18.82
CA LYS A 15 13.85 -12.04 -18.01
C LYS A 15 12.83 -10.95 -17.68
N GLU A 16 11.59 -11.34 -17.52
CA GLU A 16 10.51 -10.48 -17.02
C GLU A 16 10.30 -10.75 -15.53
N THR A 17 10.04 -9.69 -14.76
CA THR A 17 9.66 -9.82 -13.35
C THR A 17 8.14 -9.99 -13.25
N VAL A 18 7.68 -11.13 -12.74
CA VAL A 18 6.26 -11.37 -12.49
C VAL A 18 5.93 -11.15 -11.02
N CYS A 19 4.88 -10.36 -10.77
CA CYS A 19 4.39 -10.07 -9.43
C CYS A 19 2.90 -10.42 -9.31
N SER A 20 2.49 -10.76 -8.09
CA SER A 20 1.12 -10.84 -7.65
C SER A 20 0.76 -9.56 -6.89
N LEU A 21 -0.38 -8.96 -7.26
CA LEU A 21 -0.99 -7.89 -6.49
C LEU A 21 -1.94 -8.53 -5.47
N MET A 22 -1.63 -8.35 -4.19
CA MET A 22 -2.42 -8.85 -3.07
C MET A 22 -3.15 -7.69 -2.40
N LEU A 23 -4.39 -7.96 -1.99
CA LEU A 23 -5.23 -7.05 -1.23
C LEU A 23 -5.64 -7.76 0.06
N ASP A 24 -5.61 -7.03 1.17
CA ASP A 24 -6.06 -7.53 2.46
C ASP A 24 -6.65 -6.41 3.31
N GLU A 25 -7.38 -6.75 4.37
CA GLU A 25 -7.88 -5.82 5.37
C GLU A 25 -7.10 -5.97 6.67
N MET A 26 -6.61 -4.85 7.21
CA MET A 26 -5.92 -4.83 8.50
C MET A 26 -6.70 -4.00 9.50
N TYR A 27 -6.96 -4.55 10.68
CA TYR A 27 -7.53 -3.79 11.79
C TYR A 27 -6.52 -2.77 12.31
N ILE A 28 -6.97 -1.53 12.48
CA ILE A 28 -6.17 -0.42 13.02
C ILE A 28 -6.77 0.07 14.34
N HIS A 29 -5.94 0.70 15.17
CA HIS A 29 -6.42 1.28 16.42
C HIS A 29 -7.36 2.44 16.12
N LYS A 30 -8.50 2.50 16.83
CA LYS A 30 -9.50 3.55 16.63
C LYS A 30 -9.03 4.83 17.31
N GLN A 31 -8.26 5.63 16.58
CA GLN A 31 -7.72 6.88 17.09
C GLN A 31 -7.67 7.93 16.00
N THR A 32 -8.10 9.14 16.34
CA THR A 32 -7.93 10.33 15.49
C THR A 32 -6.78 11.15 16.03
N GLU A 33 -5.85 11.54 15.15
CA GLU A 33 -4.67 12.32 15.52
C GLU A 33 -4.52 13.54 14.62
N PHE A 34 -4.05 14.66 15.16
CA PHE A 34 -3.72 15.86 14.38
C PHE A 34 -2.20 16.06 14.39
N ASP A 35 -1.59 16.11 13.22
CA ASP A 35 -0.13 16.21 13.06
C ASP A 35 0.39 17.66 12.93
N GLY A 36 -0.50 18.66 13.04
CA GLY A 36 -0.19 20.07 12.82
C GLY A 36 -0.63 20.59 11.45
N ASN A 37 -0.93 19.70 10.50
CA ASN A 37 -1.40 20.05 9.16
C ASN A 37 -2.76 19.42 8.83
N GLN A 38 -2.96 18.15 9.17
CA GLN A 38 -4.19 17.43 8.89
C GLN A 38 -4.60 16.49 10.03
N THR A 39 -5.90 16.20 10.09
CA THR A 39 -6.42 15.18 11.00
C THR A 39 -6.44 13.83 10.30
N HIS A 40 -5.86 12.82 10.95
CA HIS A 40 -5.80 11.43 10.50
C HIS A 40 -6.76 10.56 11.32
N GLY A 41 -7.05 9.36 10.83
CA GLY A 41 -7.86 8.36 11.54
C GLY A 41 -9.34 8.35 11.15
N TYR A 42 -9.73 9.10 10.13
CA TYR A 42 -11.05 9.02 9.51
C TYR A 42 -11.03 8.17 8.24
N VAL A 43 -12.21 7.68 7.83
CA VAL A 43 -12.39 6.91 6.61
C VAL A 43 -12.13 7.78 5.38
N ASP A 44 -11.19 7.35 4.56
CA ASP A 44 -10.89 7.92 3.25
C ASP A 44 -11.22 6.88 2.18
N ILE A 45 -12.18 7.20 1.31
CA ILE A 45 -12.62 6.34 0.19
C ILE A 45 -11.90 6.67 -1.13
N GLY A 46 -10.96 7.61 -1.12
CA GLY A 46 -10.17 8.01 -2.28
C GLY A 46 -10.92 8.89 -3.29
N ALA A 47 -12.07 9.46 -2.90
CA ALA A 47 -12.89 10.33 -3.75
C ALA A 47 -12.62 11.83 -3.54
N GLY A 48 -11.60 12.18 -2.76
CA GLY A 48 -11.26 13.56 -2.40
C GLY A 48 -12.06 14.13 -1.23
N GLU A 49 -13.00 13.36 -0.66
CA GLU A 49 -13.72 13.68 0.56
C GLU A 49 -13.40 12.64 1.64
N ILE A 50 -13.11 13.13 2.85
CA ILE A 50 -12.92 12.29 4.04
C ILE A 50 -14.26 12.24 4.77
N GLU A 51 -14.77 11.04 5.04
CA GLU A 51 -15.99 10.88 5.83
C GLU A 51 -15.70 11.18 7.30
N ASN A 52 -16.62 11.84 8.01
CA ASN A 52 -16.51 12.05 9.46
C ASN A 52 -16.78 10.76 10.27
N VAL A 53 -16.21 9.64 9.83
CA VAL A 53 -16.33 8.30 10.41
C VAL A 53 -14.94 7.82 10.77
N VAL A 54 -14.73 7.42 12.03
CA VAL A 54 -13.40 6.94 12.48
C VAL A 54 -13.07 5.62 11.78
N ALA A 55 -11.90 5.55 11.17
CA ALA A 55 -11.42 4.36 10.49
C ALA A 55 -11.11 3.25 11.52
N THR A 56 -11.51 2.03 11.20
CA THR A 56 -11.30 0.85 12.06
C THR A 56 -10.51 -0.25 11.36
N GLN A 57 -10.43 -0.16 10.04
CA GLN A 57 -9.68 -1.06 9.17
C GLN A 57 -8.98 -0.22 8.10
N ALA A 58 -7.90 -0.76 7.54
CA ALA A 58 -7.22 -0.22 6.38
C ALA A 58 -7.19 -1.30 5.28
N LEU A 59 -7.47 -0.90 4.04
CA LEU A 59 -7.20 -1.72 2.86
C LEU A 59 -5.70 -1.69 2.56
N VAL A 60 -5.05 -2.83 2.65
CA VAL A 60 -3.62 -2.99 2.37
C VAL A 60 -3.45 -3.52 0.96
N ILE A 61 -2.63 -2.84 0.15
CA ILE A 61 -2.29 -3.26 -1.21
C ILE A 61 -0.79 -3.59 -1.23
N MET A 62 -0.44 -4.83 -1.55
CA MET A 62 0.95 -5.31 -1.56
C MET A 62 1.31 -5.94 -2.90
N VAL A 63 2.46 -5.57 -3.46
CA VAL A 63 3.01 -6.21 -4.65
C VAL A 63 4.07 -7.20 -4.21
N VAL A 64 3.83 -8.48 -4.47
CA VAL A 64 4.73 -9.58 -4.10
C VAL A 64 5.27 -10.22 -5.38
N ALA A 65 6.59 -10.26 -5.56
CA ALA A 65 7.12 -10.99 -6.70
C ALA A 65 6.95 -12.50 -6.51
N ILE A 66 6.62 -13.19 -7.60
CA ILE A 66 6.40 -14.64 -7.59
C ILE A 66 7.74 -15.39 -7.45
N GLU A 67 8.81 -14.81 -7.97
CA GLU A 67 10.17 -15.29 -7.74
C GLU A 67 10.62 -14.88 -6.34
N SER A 68 11.23 -15.81 -5.58
CA SER A 68 11.90 -15.46 -4.32
C SER A 68 13.06 -14.51 -4.62
N TRP A 69 12.89 -13.23 -4.30
CA TRP A 69 13.95 -12.24 -4.23
C TRP A 69 13.87 -11.53 -2.88
N LYS A 70 15.03 -11.27 -2.29
CA LYS A 70 15.18 -10.54 -1.03
C LYS A 70 15.79 -9.19 -1.31
#